data_AF-A0A378UG21-F1
#
_entry.id   AF-A0A378UG21-F1
#
_cell.length_a   1.000
_cell.length_b   1.000
_cell.length_c   1.000
_cell.angle_alpha   90.00
_cell.angle_beta   90.00
_cell.angle_gamma   90.00
#
_symmetry.space_group_name_H-M   'P 1'
#
loop_
_entity.id
_entity.type
_entity.pdbx_description
1 polymer ?
#
loop_
_entity_poly.entity_id
_entity_poly.type
_entity_poly.pdbx_seq_one_letter_code
_entity_poly.pdbx_strand_id
1 'polypeptide(L)'
;MKTTKFLALTAAAAGLAFSVNAYAAKEIKISSNNTSYSDSDVQKLAATAVGMGVKEPVSLNRAGDSVTVGGSSSTQCTFKVGSGAALQIQGVSCK
;
A
#
# COMPACT_ATOMS: atom_id res chain seq x y z
N MET A 1 -19.93 46.90 -27.63
CA MET A 1 -19.74 45.67 -26.80
C MET A 1 -21.02 44.85 -26.92
N LYS A 2 -21.00 43.76 -27.70
CA LYS A 2 -20.82 42.35 -27.29
C LYS A 2 -22.12 41.72 -26.76
N THR A 3 -22.66 40.78 -27.52
CA THR A 3 -23.46 39.68 -26.97
C THR A 3 -23.37 38.52 -27.95
N THR A 4 -22.35 37.70 -27.73
CA THR A 4 -22.08 36.47 -28.46
C THR A 4 -23.14 35.44 -28.10
N LYS A 5 -23.77 34.84 -29.13
CA LYS A 5 -24.74 33.75 -29.01
C LYS A 5 -24.04 32.54 -28.40
N PHE A 6 -24.49 32.12 -27.22
CA PHE A 6 -24.05 30.91 -26.56
C PHE A 6 -24.67 29.69 -27.23
N LEU A 7 -23.82 28.87 -27.84
CA LEU A 7 -24.14 27.52 -28.30
C LEU A 7 -24.44 26.63 -27.08
N ALA A 8 -25.70 26.27 -26.93
CA ALA A 8 -26.12 25.10 -26.17
C ALA A 8 -26.04 23.85 -27.05
N LEU A 9 -26.06 22.67 -26.41
CA LEU A 9 -25.83 21.29 -26.88
C LEU A 9 -24.37 20.84 -26.67
N THR A 10 -24.07 19.72 -26.02
CA THR A 10 -24.88 18.53 -25.69
C THR A 10 -24.17 17.73 -24.62
N ALA A 11 -24.97 17.04 -23.79
CA ALA A 11 -24.55 16.06 -22.81
C ALA A 11 -23.66 14.96 -23.40
N ALA A 12 -22.61 14.56 -22.67
CA ALA A 12 -21.98 13.26 -22.80
C ALA A 12 -21.28 12.85 -21.49
N ALA A 13 -21.53 11.59 -21.11
CA ALA A 13 -20.84 10.78 -20.11
C ALA A 13 -20.94 11.29 -18.65
N ALA A 14 -21.95 10.88 -17.88
CA ALA A 14 -22.05 9.55 -17.28
C ALA A 14 -20.72 9.07 -16.65
N GLY A 15 -20.73 9.00 -15.31
CA GLY A 15 -19.98 7.95 -14.63
C GLY A 15 -18.54 8.25 -14.23
N LEU A 16 -18.25 9.43 -13.68
CA LEU A 16 -17.17 9.53 -12.68
C LEU A 16 -17.79 9.45 -11.29
N ALA A 17 -18.46 8.32 -11.03
CA ALA A 17 -18.53 7.81 -9.67
C ALA A 17 -17.11 7.36 -9.31
N PHE A 18 -16.28 8.33 -8.94
CA PHE A 18 -15.16 8.06 -8.04
C PHE A 18 -15.81 7.57 -6.75
N SER A 19 -16.08 6.27 -6.72
CA SER A 19 -16.36 5.51 -5.51
C SER A 19 -15.08 5.49 -4.68
N VAL A 20 -14.72 6.64 -4.12
CA VAL A 20 -13.76 6.77 -3.03
C VAL A 20 -14.40 6.30 -1.73
N ASN A 21 -15.02 5.12 -1.76
CA ASN A 21 -15.56 4.44 -0.59
C ASN A 21 -15.47 2.93 -0.82
N ALA A 22 -14.24 2.45 -0.93
CA ALA A 22 -13.94 1.07 -0.59
C ALA A 22 -12.66 1.06 0.23
N TYR A 23 -12.76 1.61 1.45
CA TYR A 23 -12.03 1.11 2.61
C TYR A 23 -12.49 -0.34 2.90
N ALA A 24 -12.49 -1.20 1.89
CA ALA A 24 -12.27 -2.61 2.10
C ALA A 24 -10.77 -2.70 2.37
N ALA A 25 -10.35 -3.35 3.44
CA ALA A 25 -8.97 -3.74 3.63
C ALA A 25 -8.58 -4.65 2.46
N LYS A 26 -8.22 -4.05 1.32
CA LYS A 26 -7.76 -4.75 0.14
C LYS A 26 -6.50 -5.46 0.59
N GLU A 27 -6.56 -6.78 0.63
CA GLU A 27 -5.37 -7.59 0.88
C GLU A 27 -4.27 -7.09 -0.05
N ILE A 28 -3.17 -6.67 0.57
CA ILE A 28 -2.02 -6.19 -0.15
C ILE A 28 -1.49 -7.38 -0.94
N LYS A 29 -1.28 -7.19 -2.24
CA LYS A 29 -0.74 -8.25 -3.09
C LYS A 29 0.71 -8.55 -2.68
N ILE A 30 0.92 -9.73 -2.12
CA ILE A 30 2.25 -10.24 -1.74
C ILE A 30 2.80 -11.04 -2.93
N SER A 31 3.93 -10.64 -3.50
CA SER A 31 4.62 -11.41 -4.55
C SER A 31 5.51 -12.52 -3.96
N SER A 32 6.08 -12.30 -2.78
CA SER A 32 6.94 -13.25 -2.09
C SER A 32 7.01 -12.95 -0.59
N ASN A 33 6.98 -13.99 0.24
CA ASN A 33 7.14 -13.89 1.69
C ASN A 33 8.16 -14.93 2.17
N ASN A 34 9.31 -14.46 2.67
CA ASN A 34 10.33 -15.29 3.30
C ASN A 34 10.45 -14.96 4.80
N THR A 35 9.30 -14.84 5.46
CA THR A 35 9.20 -14.63 6.90
C THR A 35 8.42 -15.77 7.53
N SER A 36 8.70 -16.07 8.80
CA SER A 36 7.98 -17.10 9.57
C SER A 36 6.68 -16.56 10.22
N TYR A 37 6.23 -15.38 9.82
CA TYR A 37 5.06 -14.72 10.40
C TYR A 37 3.75 -15.26 9.81
N SER A 38 2.68 -15.16 10.59
CA SER A 38 1.34 -15.48 10.12
C SER A 38 0.92 -14.56 8.97
N ASP A 39 0.03 -15.03 8.10
CA ASP A 39 -0.48 -14.22 6.98
C ASP A 39 -1.12 -12.91 7.45
N SER A 40 -1.78 -12.92 8.62
CA SER A 40 -2.35 -11.72 9.23
C SER A 40 -1.27 -10.68 9.57
N ASP A 41 -0.14 -11.12 10.13
CA ASP A 41 0.96 -10.24 10.49
C ASP A 41 1.74 -9.75 9.27
N VAL A 42 1.89 -10.61 8.26
CA VAL A 42 2.45 -10.27 6.95
C VAL A 42 1.62 -9.18 6.27
N GLN A 43 0.29 -9.31 6.28
CA GLN A 43 -0.62 -8.29 5.75
C GLN A 43 -0.51 -6.96 6.50
N LYS A 44 -0.34 -6.96 7.83
CA LYS A 44 -0.14 -5.72 8.61
C LYS A 44 1.19 -5.04 8.27
N LEU A 45 2.27 -5.81 8.13
CA LEU A 45 3.58 -5.29 7.72
C LEU A 45 3.52 -4.70 6.31
N ALA A 46 2.89 -5.44 5.39
CA ALA A 46 2.67 -5.02 4.02
C ALA A 46 1.81 -3.75 3.93
N ALA A 47 0.69 -3.69 4.64
CA ALA A 47 -0.20 -2.53 4.67
C ALA A 47 0.51 -1.29 5.23
N THR A 48 1.34 -1.46 6.27
CA THR A 48 2.15 -0.38 6.82
C THR A 48 3.17 0.13 5.80
N ALA A 49 3.89 -0.79 5.14
CA ALA A 49 4.86 -0.42 4.11
C ALA A 49 4.20 0.31 2.93
N VAL A 50 3.04 -0.16 2.48
CA VAL A 50 2.27 0.48 1.40
C VAL A 50 1.77 1.86 1.82
N GLY A 51 1.28 2.00 3.06
CA GLY A 51 0.91 3.30 3.64
C GLY A 51 2.07 4.29 3.72
N MET A 52 3.31 3.81 3.76
CA MET A 52 4.54 4.62 3.76
C MET A 52 5.13 4.85 2.37
N GLY A 53 4.50 4.34 1.29
CA GLY A 53 4.88 4.63 -0.09
C GLY A 53 5.45 3.45 -0.89
N VAL A 54 5.55 2.26 -0.30
CA VAL A 54 5.89 1.04 -1.05
C VAL A 54 4.74 0.70 -2.01
N LYS A 55 5.02 0.43 -3.28
CA LYS A 55 3.98 0.08 -4.26
C LYS A 55 3.78 -1.42 -4.39
N GLU A 56 2.53 -1.84 -4.49
CA GLU A 56 2.15 -3.23 -4.79
C GLU A 56 2.67 -3.70 -6.16
N PRO A 57 2.91 -5.01 -6.35
CA PRO A 57 2.93 -6.06 -5.33
C PRO A 57 4.17 -5.95 -4.43
N VAL A 58 4.02 -6.28 -3.15
CA VAL A 58 5.11 -6.19 -2.16
C VAL A 58 5.71 -7.56 -1.86
N SER A 59 6.96 -7.55 -1.42
CA SER A 59 7.74 -8.70 -1.03
C SER A 59 8.29 -8.49 0.36
N LEU A 60 8.30 -9.54 1.17
CA LEU A 60 8.81 -9.52 2.54
C LEU A 60 9.97 -10.49 2.68
N ASN A 61 11.05 -10.02 3.29
CA ASN A 61 12.22 -10.84 3.58
C ASN A 61 12.67 -10.60 5.02
N ARG A 62 12.87 -11.68 5.78
CA ARG A 62 13.42 -11.59 7.12
C ARG A 62 14.93 -11.82 7.10
N ALA A 63 15.68 -10.95 7.76
CA ALA A 63 17.09 -11.13 8.06
C ALA A 63 17.33 -10.80 9.54
N GLY A 64 17.57 -11.83 10.36
CA GLY A 64 17.81 -11.67 11.80
C GLY A 64 16.66 -11.00 12.54
N ASP A 65 16.90 -9.81 13.07
CA ASP A 65 15.97 -8.95 13.82
C ASP A 65 15.24 -7.93 12.93
N SER A 66 15.29 -8.10 11.61
CA SER A 66 14.80 -7.12 10.64
C SER A 66 13.92 -7.80 9.59
N VAL A 67 12.81 -7.15 9.24
CA VAL A 67 11.97 -7.53 8.09
C VAL A 67 12.00 -6.40 7.10
N THR A 68 12.48 -6.69 5.90
CA THR A 68 12.47 -5.74 4.80
C THR A 68 11.26 -6.00 3.93
N VAL A 69 10.47 -4.96 3.70
CA VAL A 69 9.30 -4.93 2.82
C VAL A 69 9.58 -3.97 1.68
N GLY A 70 9.67 -4.50 0.47
CA GLY A 70 9.87 -3.72 -0.75
C GLY A 70 8.85 -4.10 -1.80
N GLY A 71 8.69 -3.30 -2.83
CA GLY A 71 7.69 -3.56 -3.86
C GLY A 71 8.15 -3.08 -5.24
N SER A 72 7.18 -2.70 -6.07
CA SER A 72 7.44 -2.21 -7.43
C SER A 72 7.99 -0.78 -7.47
N SER A 73 8.08 -0.09 -6.32
CA SER A 73 8.71 1.24 -6.19
C SER A 73 10.15 1.15 -5.67
N SER A 74 10.88 2.27 -5.74
CA SER A 74 12.19 2.43 -5.11
C SER A 74 12.12 2.49 -3.58
N THR A 75 10.92 2.73 -3.02
CA THR A 75 10.70 2.84 -1.58
C THR A 75 10.74 1.45 -0.95
N GLN A 76 11.52 1.32 0.12
CA GLN A 76 11.66 0.09 0.88
C GLN A 76 11.58 0.39 2.37
N CYS A 77 10.73 -0.36 3.08
CA CYS A 77 10.55 -0.26 4.52
C CYS A 77 11.25 -1.41 5.23
N THR A 78 12.08 -1.09 6.22
CA THR A 78 12.69 -2.07 7.12
C THR A 78 12.07 -1.94 8.49
N PHE A 79 11.42 -3.01 8.95
CA PHE A 79 10.85 -3.15 10.27
C PHE A 79 11.86 -3.85 11.17
N LYS A 80 12.30 -3.17 12.23
CA LYS A 80 13.02 -3.81 13.33
C LYS A 80 12.02 -4.60 14.16
N VAL A 81 12.31 -5.87 14.38
CA VAL A 81 11.41 -6.82 15.04
C VAL A 81 12.12 -7.54 16.19
N GLY A 82 11.39 -7.76 17.28
CA GLY A 82 11.90 -8.46 18.46
C GLY A 82 12.13 -9.96 18.25
N SER A 83 12.76 -10.60 19.23
CA SER A 83 13.06 -12.05 19.26
C SER A 83 11.95 -12.91 19.88
N GLY A 84 10.77 -12.32 20.13
CA GLY A 84 9.61 -13.04 20.68
C GLY A 84 8.85 -13.86 19.63
N ALA A 85 8.01 -14.79 20.09
CA ALA A 85 7.13 -15.59 19.23
C ALA A 85 6.04 -14.75 18.54
N ALA A 86 5.66 -13.62 19.13
CA ALA A 86 4.74 -12.66 18.54
C ALA A 86 5.50 -11.60 17.73
N LEU A 87 4.89 -11.09 16.65
CA LEU A 87 5.43 -9.97 15.89
C LEU A 87 5.50 -8.73 16.79
N GLN A 88 6.72 -8.33 17.16
CA GLN A 88 7.00 -7.13 17.95
C GLN A 88 7.76 -6.13 17.11
N ILE A 89 7.07 -5.14 16.54
CA ILE A 89 7.72 -4.07 15.78
C ILE A 89 8.37 -3.10 16.77
N GLN A 90 9.70 -3.04 16.78
CA GLN A 90 10.50 -2.14 17.61
C GLN A 90 10.78 -0.80 16.91
N GLY A 91 10.71 -0.77 15.58
CA GLY A 91 10.90 0.43 14.79
C GLY A 91 10.66 0.19 13.32
N VAL A 92 10.42 1.26 12.57
CA VAL A 92 10.27 1.21 11.11
C VAL A 92 11.12 2.31 10.48
N SER A 93 11.80 1.98 9.39
CA SER A 93 12.55 2.94 8.60
C SER A 93 12.27 2.69 7.12
N CYS A 94 11.72 3.69 6.43
CA CYS A 94 11.47 3.61 5.00
C CYS A 94 12.34 4.64 4.27
N LYS A 95 12.95 4.20 3.17
CA LYS A 95 13.82 5.01 2.31
C LYS A 95 13.43 4.80 0.85
#